data_AF-A0A2A3X882-F1
#
_entry.id   AF-A0A2A3X882-F1
#
_cell.length_a   1.000
_cell.length_b   1.000
_cell.length_c   1.000
_cell.angle_alpha   90.00
_cell.angle_beta   90.00
_cell.angle_gamma   90.00
#
_symmetry.space_group_name_H-M   'P 1'
#
loop_
_entity.id
_entity.type
_entity.pdbx_description
1 polymer ?
#
loop_
_entity_poly.entity_id
_entity_poly.type
_entity_poly.pdbx_seq_one_letter_code
_entity_poly.pdbx_strand_id
1 'polypeptide(L)'
;MTKGQVAIGYDKGPYPSFARHVSEAQKSGLPGKTTALKRLKAGQSSAKNRSKACPSRLKRPSGLSCDEYPFASTQQGAYYGGGAGRTFSKCNIADKSYPVGAKGAKGYSACMIPQKENSAAGSDLSKFFKESRVLTGDPFYVQIL
;
A
#
# COMPACT_ATOMS: atom_id res chain seq x y z
N MET A 1 10.67 7.60 17.06
CA MET A 1 10.56 8.57 15.95
C MET A 1 11.10 9.89 16.45
N THR A 2 11.75 10.67 15.58
CA THR A 2 12.03 12.06 15.89
C THR A 2 10.72 12.84 15.91
N LYS A 3 10.54 13.77 16.86
CA LYS A 3 9.41 14.70 16.88
C LYS A 3 9.28 15.38 15.50
N GLY A 4 8.09 15.38 14.91
CA GLY A 4 7.77 16.19 13.71
C GLY A 4 7.50 15.44 12.40
N GLN A 5 7.58 14.10 12.35
CA GLN A 5 7.20 13.35 11.14
C GLN A 5 5.68 13.15 11.05
N VAL A 6 5.06 13.57 9.94
CA VAL A 6 3.63 13.32 9.66
C VAL A 6 3.44 11.84 9.29
N ALA A 7 2.62 11.13 10.07
CA ALA A 7 2.42 9.70 9.92
C ALA A 7 0.96 9.29 10.11
N ILE A 8 0.53 8.32 9.31
CA ILE A 8 -0.72 7.59 9.56
C ILE A 8 -0.41 6.33 10.37
N GLY A 9 -1.17 6.11 11.44
CA GLY A 9 -1.14 4.90 12.25
C GLY A 9 -2.34 4.00 11.93
N TYR A 10 -2.10 2.71 11.81
CA TYR A 10 -3.13 1.68 11.69
C TYR A 10 -2.95 0.65 12.80
N ASP A 11 -3.96 0.49 13.64
CA ASP A 11 -4.00 -0.56 14.64
C ASP A 11 -4.23 -1.93 13.99
N LYS A 12 -3.49 -2.95 14.43
CA LYS A 12 -3.67 -4.33 13.93
C LYS A 12 -5.07 -4.90 14.19
N GLY A 13 -5.72 -4.49 15.28
CA GLY A 13 -6.99 -5.08 15.74
C GLY A 13 -8.12 -4.94 14.70
N PRO A 14 -8.46 -3.71 14.26
CA PRO A 14 -9.52 -3.50 13.28
C PRO A 14 -9.21 -4.04 11.88
N TYR A 15 -7.92 -4.09 11.48
CA TYR A 15 -7.51 -4.41 10.11
C TYR A 15 -6.33 -5.41 10.05
N PRO A 16 -6.47 -6.65 10.58
CA PRO A 16 -5.35 -7.56 10.75
C PRO A 16 -4.69 -8.02 9.44
N SER A 17 -5.46 -8.19 8.36
CA SER A 17 -4.96 -8.58 7.05
C SER A 17 -4.26 -7.43 6.33
N PHE A 18 -4.83 -6.22 6.40
CA PHE A 18 -4.21 -5.00 5.87
C PHE A 18 -2.89 -4.71 6.61
N ALA A 19 -2.92 -4.72 7.94
CA ALA A 19 -1.75 -4.46 8.78
C ALA A 19 -0.63 -5.48 8.51
N ARG A 20 -0.98 -6.76 8.30
CA ARG A 20 -0.03 -7.78 7.86
C ARG A 20 0.59 -7.43 6.51
N HIS A 21 -0.23 -7.13 5.50
CA HIS A 21 0.26 -6.82 4.16
C HIS A 21 1.24 -5.64 4.16
N VAL A 22 0.87 -4.52 4.79
CA VAL A 22 1.74 -3.34 4.92
C VAL A 22 3.03 -3.68 5.68
N SER A 23 2.92 -4.45 6.77
CA SER A 23 4.10 -4.88 7.55
C SER A 23 5.07 -5.73 6.72
N GLU A 24 4.56 -6.69 5.95
CA GLU A 24 5.38 -7.55 5.08
C GLU A 24 5.99 -6.75 3.92
N ALA A 25 5.21 -5.83 3.33
CA ALA A 25 5.67 -4.92 2.30
C ALA A 25 6.85 -4.07 2.77
N GLN A 26 6.72 -3.43 3.93
CA GLN A 26 7.80 -2.65 4.55
C GLN A 26 9.01 -3.52 4.93
N LYS A 27 8.79 -4.72 5.50
CA LYS A 27 9.87 -5.68 5.80
C LYS A 27 10.61 -6.17 4.55
N SER A 28 9.94 -6.21 3.40
CA SER A 28 10.56 -6.55 2.11
C SER A 28 11.45 -5.42 1.57
N GLY A 29 11.41 -4.24 2.18
CA GLY A 29 12.19 -3.06 1.82
C GLY A 29 11.39 -1.93 1.17
N LEU A 30 10.09 -2.10 0.92
CA LEU A 30 9.26 -1.03 0.35
C LEU A 30 9.16 0.17 1.32
N PRO A 31 9.08 1.40 0.81
CA PRO A 31 9.12 2.61 1.64
C PRO A 31 7.84 2.76 2.49
N GLY A 32 7.90 3.66 3.46
CA GLY A 32 6.79 4.14 4.28
C GLY A 32 7.06 4.03 5.78
N LYS A 33 7.96 3.15 6.21
CA LYS A 33 8.37 3.06 7.63
C LYS A 33 9.50 4.03 7.98
N THR A 34 10.62 3.93 7.28
CA THR A 34 11.84 4.73 7.52
C THR A 34 12.12 5.72 6.40
N THR A 35 11.74 5.38 5.18
CA THR A 35 11.72 6.26 4.01
C THR A 35 10.30 6.71 3.75
N ALA A 36 10.01 8.01 3.70
CA ALA A 36 8.65 8.50 3.51
C ALA A 36 8.03 8.07 2.17
N LEU A 37 6.71 7.83 2.19
CA LEU A 37 5.89 7.90 0.97
C LEU A 37 5.64 9.35 0.62
N LYS A 38 5.34 9.64 -0.65
CA LYS A 38 4.91 10.98 -1.08
C LYS A 38 3.53 10.89 -1.68
N ARG A 39 2.64 11.82 -1.31
CA ARG A 39 1.33 11.93 -1.97
C ARG A 39 1.53 12.15 -3.46
N LEU A 40 0.66 11.56 -4.30
CA LEU A 40 0.68 11.72 -5.75
C LEU A 40 0.84 13.20 -6.16
N LYS A 41 1.57 13.45 -7.25
CA LYS A 41 1.68 14.79 -7.84
C LYS A 41 0.42 15.16 -8.62
N ALA A 42 0.20 16.46 -8.85
CA ALA A 42 -0.82 16.93 -9.76
C ALA A 42 -0.61 16.30 -11.16
N GLY A 43 -1.69 15.90 -11.81
CA GLY A 43 -1.66 15.17 -13.08
C GLY A 43 -1.32 13.67 -12.98
N GLN A 44 -0.92 13.16 -11.81
CA GLN A 44 -0.78 11.71 -11.61
C GLN A 44 -2.10 11.07 -11.17
N SER A 45 -2.34 9.84 -11.64
CA SER A 45 -3.59 9.12 -11.43
C SER A 45 -3.44 7.93 -10.50
N SER A 46 -4.20 7.91 -9.42
CA SER A 46 -4.28 6.75 -8.53
C SER A 46 -4.84 5.52 -9.24
N ALA A 47 -5.68 5.70 -10.28
CA ALA A 47 -6.20 4.59 -11.07
C ALA A 47 -5.08 3.86 -11.84
N LYS A 48 -4.07 4.58 -12.36
CA LYS A 48 -2.92 3.94 -13.03
C LYS A 48 -2.12 3.07 -12.07
N ASN A 49 -1.90 3.54 -10.84
CA ASN A 49 -1.27 2.73 -9.80
C ASN A 49 -2.10 1.48 -9.46
N ARG A 50 -3.41 1.63 -9.23
CA ARG A 50 -4.32 0.52 -8.95
C ARG A 50 -4.33 -0.52 -10.07
N SER A 51 -4.50 -0.08 -11.32
CA SER A 51 -4.57 -1.01 -12.46
C SER A 51 -3.29 -1.80 -12.66
N LYS A 52 -2.12 -1.24 -12.31
CA LYS A 52 -0.85 -1.97 -12.38
C LYS A 52 -0.65 -2.91 -11.19
N ALA A 53 -0.98 -2.47 -9.97
CA ALA A 53 -0.81 -3.28 -8.77
C ALA A 53 -1.83 -4.41 -8.64
N CYS A 54 -3.06 -4.13 -9.06
CA CYS A 54 -4.22 -4.97 -8.89
C CYS A 54 -5.00 -5.13 -10.21
N PRO A 55 -4.37 -5.64 -11.29
CA PRO A 55 -5.04 -5.79 -12.58
C PRO A 55 -6.23 -6.75 -12.49
N SER A 56 -7.16 -6.65 -13.45
CA SER A 56 -8.38 -7.48 -13.50
C SER A 56 -8.09 -8.98 -13.61
N ARG A 57 -6.95 -9.36 -14.21
CA ARG A 57 -6.49 -10.76 -14.31
C ARG A 57 -6.23 -11.44 -12.96
N LEU A 58 -5.97 -10.67 -11.89
CA LEU A 58 -5.80 -11.26 -10.57
C LEU A 58 -7.16 -11.74 -10.04
N LYS A 59 -7.28 -13.05 -9.80
CA LYS A 59 -8.46 -13.66 -9.20
C LYS A 59 -8.71 -13.03 -7.83
N ARG A 60 -9.92 -12.51 -7.62
CA ARG A 60 -10.40 -11.98 -6.34
C ARG A 60 -11.36 -13.01 -5.75
N PRO A 61 -10.94 -13.80 -4.74
CA PRO A 61 -11.84 -14.71 -4.05
C PRO A 61 -13.04 -13.97 -3.44
N SER A 62 -14.15 -14.68 -3.24
CA SER A 62 -15.35 -14.11 -2.61
C SER A 62 -15.01 -13.47 -1.26
N GLY A 63 -15.52 -12.25 -1.03
CA GLY A 63 -15.28 -11.48 0.19
C GLY A 63 -13.90 -10.80 0.29
N LEU A 64 -12.99 -11.05 -0.66
CA LEU A 64 -11.67 -10.42 -0.70
C LEU A 64 -11.58 -9.39 -1.83
N SER A 65 -10.77 -8.36 -1.61
CA SER A 65 -10.34 -7.39 -2.61
C SER A 65 -8.82 -7.32 -2.67
N CYS A 66 -8.29 -6.83 -3.78
CA CYS A 66 -6.86 -6.63 -3.95
C CYS A 66 -6.46 -5.30 -3.28
N ASP A 67 -5.55 -5.39 -2.32
CA ASP A 67 -4.88 -4.27 -1.67
C ASP A 67 -3.47 -4.11 -2.25
N GLU A 68 -2.98 -2.88 -2.30
CA GLU A 68 -1.70 -2.53 -2.90
C GLU A 68 -0.80 -1.69 -2.00
N TYR A 69 0.49 -1.97 -2.04
CA TYR A 69 1.50 -1.18 -1.34
C TYR A 69 2.77 -0.99 -2.18
N PRO A 70 3.36 0.21 -2.28
CA PRO A 70 2.89 1.48 -1.74
C PRO A 70 1.52 1.89 -2.29
N PHE A 71 0.75 2.62 -1.49
CA PHE A 71 -0.66 2.92 -1.78
C PHE A 71 -0.83 3.59 -3.14
N ALA A 72 -1.95 3.32 -3.82
CA ALA A 72 -2.23 3.93 -5.12
C ALA A 72 -2.27 5.46 -5.10
N SER A 73 -2.53 6.07 -3.94
CA SER A 73 -2.51 7.52 -3.73
C SER A 73 -1.11 8.13 -3.55
N THR A 74 -0.04 7.35 -3.79
CA THR A 74 1.35 7.78 -3.64
C THR A 74 2.16 7.75 -4.93
N GLN A 75 3.24 8.54 -4.99
CA GLN A 75 4.18 8.54 -6.12
C GLN A 75 4.95 7.23 -6.24
N GLN A 76 5.14 6.51 -5.12
CA GLN A 76 5.79 5.21 -5.07
C GLN A 76 4.87 4.05 -5.43
N GLY A 77 3.58 4.31 -5.68
CA GLY A 77 2.65 3.30 -6.16
C GLY A 77 3.09 2.68 -7.49
N ALA A 78 2.55 1.50 -7.80
CA ALA A 78 3.09 0.59 -8.81
C ALA A 78 3.45 1.21 -10.18
N TYR A 79 2.63 2.13 -10.68
CA TYR A 79 2.85 2.73 -12.01
C TYR A 79 3.99 3.74 -11.99
N TYR A 80 3.93 4.72 -11.10
CA TYR A 80 4.90 5.81 -11.05
C TYR A 80 6.20 5.44 -10.33
N GLY A 81 6.13 4.58 -9.31
CA GLY A 81 7.30 4.12 -8.56
C GLY A 81 8.16 3.11 -9.32
N GLY A 82 7.57 2.45 -10.33
CA GLY A 82 8.25 1.44 -11.14
C GLY A 82 8.64 0.19 -10.36
N GLY A 83 9.46 -0.67 -10.98
CA GLY A 83 9.87 -1.96 -10.42
C GLY A 83 8.85 -3.08 -10.58
N ALA A 84 9.26 -4.28 -10.15
CA ALA A 84 8.46 -5.51 -10.26
C ALA A 84 7.44 -5.63 -9.12
N GLY A 85 6.35 -6.35 -9.40
CA GLY A 85 5.37 -6.76 -8.41
C GLY A 85 5.93 -7.84 -7.47
N ARG A 86 5.36 -7.96 -6.27
CA ARG A 86 5.61 -9.05 -5.33
C ARG A 86 4.36 -9.38 -4.53
N THR A 87 4.36 -10.52 -3.87
CA THR A 87 3.32 -10.87 -2.90
C THR A 87 3.92 -11.63 -1.72
N PHE A 88 3.08 -12.07 -0.79
CA PHE A 88 3.48 -12.75 0.42
C PHE A 88 2.67 -14.03 0.62
N SER A 89 3.16 -14.95 1.44
CA SER A 89 2.58 -16.29 1.58
C SER A 89 1.10 -16.29 1.97
N LYS A 90 0.65 -15.28 2.73
CA LYS A 90 -0.73 -15.12 3.20
C LYS A 90 -1.57 -14.15 2.36
N CYS A 91 -1.24 -13.97 1.08
CA CYS A 91 -1.89 -12.98 0.22
C CYS A 91 -2.82 -13.55 -0.86
N ASN A 92 -2.95 -14.87 -0.97
CA ASN A 92 -3.84 -15.53 -1.94
C ASN A 92 -3.65 -15.05 -3.39
N ILE A 93 -2.40 -14.77 -3.80
CA ILE A 93 -2.03 -14.47 -5.20
C ILE A 93 -1.15 -15.61 -5.70
N ALA A 94 -1.66 -16.37 -6.68
CA ALA A 94 -0.93 -17.47 -7.33
C ALA A 94 -0.22 -17.03 -8.63
N ASP A 95 -0.36 -15.76 -9.00
CA ASP A 95 0.17 -15.21 -10.24
C ASP A 95 1.70 -15.10 -10.20
N LYS A 96 2.41 -15.78 -11.10
CA LYS A 96 3.88 -15.81 -11.12
C LYS A 96 4.53 -14.45 -11.36
N SER A 97 3.77 -13.45 -11.83
CA SER A 97 4.27 -12.06 -11.95
C SER A 97 4.46 -11.38 -10.58
N TYR A 98 3.95 -12.00 -9.51
CA TYR A 98 4.03 -11.55 -8.12
C TYR A 98 4.79 -12.60 -7.31
N PRO A 99 6.12 -12.68 -7.43
CA PRO A 99 6.93 -13.63 -6.66
C PRO A 99 6.74 -13.43 -5.15
N VAL A 100 6.62 -14.55 -4.43
CA VAL A 100 6.64 -14.56 -2.97
C VAL A 100 8.07 -14.37 -2.48
N GLY A 101 8.27 -13.47 -1.52
CA GLY A 101 9.57 -13.28 -0.87
C GLY A 101 10.56 -12.37 -1.62
N ALA A 102 10.14 -11.75 -2.72
CA ALA A 102 10.94 -10.72 -3.39
C ALA A 102 11.19 -9.52 -2.46
N LYS A 103 12.39 -8.92 -2.56
CA LYS A 103 12.86 -7.82 -1.70
C LYS A 103 13.36 -6.64 -2.52
N GLY A 104 13.59 -5.52 -1.84
CA GLY A 104 14.16 -4.29 -2.40
C GLY A 104 13.25 -3.08 -2.27
N ALA A 105 13.85 -1.90 -2.38
CA ALA A 105 13.20 -0.60 -2.13
C ALA A 105 12.30 -0.09 -3.26
N LYS A 106 12.39 -0.69 -4.45
CA LYS A 106 11.55 -0.39 -5.61
C LYS A 106 10.56 -1.52 -5.88
N GLY A 107 9.49 -1.23 -6.59
CA GLY A 107 8.41 -2.17 -6.87
C GLY A 107 7.18 -1.90 -6.02
N TYR A 108 6.29 -2.88 -6.02
CA TYR A 108 5.01 -2.84 -5.30
C TYR A 108 4.64 -4.25 -4.86
N SER A 109 3.86 -4.38 -3.81
CA SER A 109 3.20 -5.61 -3.40
C SER A 109 1.70 -5.52 -3.62
N ALA A 110 1.10 -6.68 -3.84
CA ALA A 110 -0.34 -6.85 -3.86
C ALA A 110 -0.74 -7.99 -2.92
N CYS A 111 -1.93 -7.88 -2.33
CA CYS A 111 -2.46 -8.88 -1.42
C CYS A 111 -3.99 -8.93 -1.50
N MET A 112 -4.57 -10.13 -1.56
CA MET A 112 -6.02 -10.28 -1.42
C MET A 112 -6.38 -10.30 0.07
N ILE A 113 -7.07 -9.25 0.51
CA ILE A 113 -7.49 -9.05 1.91
C ILE A 113 -9.01 -8.89 1.99
N PRO A 114 -9.64 -9.06 3.17
CA PRO A 114 -11.08 -8.86 3.31
C PRO A 114 -11.51 -7.47 2.83
N GLN A 115 -12.56 -7.42 2.01
CA GLN A 115 -13.03 -6.17 1.40
C GLN A 115 -13.33 -5.08 2.44
N LYS A 116 -13.90 -5.48 3.59
CA LYS A 116 -14.21 -4.57 4.69
C LYS A 116 -12.95 -3.89 5.25
N GLU A 117 -11.87 -4.65 5.44
CA GLU A 117 -10.59 -4.09 5.91
C GLU A 117 -9.99 -3.12 4.89
N ASN A 118 -9.98 -3.51 3.61
CA ASN A 118 -9.41 -2.68 2.54
C ASN A 118 -10.17 -1.34 2.40
N SER A 119 -11.51 -1.39 2.39
CA SER A 119 -12.34 -0.19 2.30
C SER A 119 -12.18 0.73 3.52
N ALA A 120 -12.13 0.16 4.72
CA ALA A 120 -11.97 0.94 5.94
C ALA A 120 -10.58 1.59 6.03
N ALA A 121 -9.50 0.85 5.75
CA ALA A 121 -8.15 1.40 5.73
C ALA A 121 -7.98 2.52 4.69
N GLY A 122 -8.66 2.41 3.54
CA GLY A 122 -8.71 3.46 2.53
C GLY A 122 -9.50 4.71 2.95
N SER A 123 -10.57 4.52 3.74
CA SER A 123 -11.31 5.62 4.37
C SER A 123 -10.44 6.38 5.37
N ASP A 124 -9.75 5.65 6.23
CA ASP A 124 -8.82 6.23 7.22
C ASP A 124 -7.68 6.99 6.54
N LEU A 125 -7.12 6.44 5.45
CA LEU A 125 -6.12 7.14 4.65
C LEU A 125 -6.64 8.47 4.08
N SER A 126 -7.87 8.46 3.58
CA SER A 126 -8.51 9.64 3.01
C SER A 126 -8.79 10.70 4.08
N LYS A 127 -9.20 10.28 5.28
CA LYS A 127 -9.41 11.14 6.45
C LYS A 127 -8.09 11.75 6.91
N PHE A 128 -7.06 10.93 7.11
CA PHE A 128 -5.71 11.36 7.46
C PHE A 128 -5.17 12.45 6.53
N PHE A 129 -5.31 12.26 5.22
CA PHE A 129 -4.85 13.26 4.25
C PHE A 129 -5.53 14.62 4.42
N LYS A 130 -6.81 14.64 4.79
CA LYS A 130 -7.56 15.88 5.04
C LYS A 130 -7.13 16.51 6.38
N GLU A 131 -7.15 15.73 7.45
CA GLU A 131 -6.93 16.21 8.83
C GLU A 131 -5.47 16.62 9.07
N SER A 132 -4.52 15.84 8.56
CA SER A 132 -3.08 16.15 8.64
C SER A 132 -2.60 17.07 7.51
N ARG A 133 -3.52 17.55 6.66
CA ARG A 133 -3.25 18.44 5.52
C ARG A 133 -2.09 17.95 4.64
N VAL A 134 -2.04 16.64 4.37
CA VAL A 134 -1.02 16.05 3.48
C VAL A 134 -1.44 16.34 2.04
N LEU A 135 -0.82 17.38 1.47
CA LEU A 135 -1.08 17.84 0.12
C LEU A 135 -0.30 17.02 -0.91
N THR A 136 -0.60 17.27 -2.17
CA THR A 136 0.11 16.77 -3.34
C THR A 136 1.63 16.91 -3.17
N GLY A 137 2.37 15.81 -3.24
CA GLY A 137 3.82 15.81 -3.11
C GLY A 137 4.37 15.66 -1.69
N ASP A 138 3.54 15.90 -0.67
CA ASP A 138 3.99 15.91 0.71
C ASP A 138 4.46 14.52 1.18
N PRO A 139 5.55 14.47 1.97
CA PRO A 139 6.03 13.24 2.56
C PRO A 139 5.15 12.84 3.74
N PHE A 140 4.89 11.54 3.89
CA PHE A 140 4.29 10.97 5.08
C PHE A 140 4.77 9.54 5.33
N TYR A 141 4.62 9.08 6.56
CA TYR A 141 4.99 7.73 7.00
C TYR A 141 3.76 6.89 7.31
N VAL A 142 3.91 5.57 7.26
CA VAL A 142 2.87 4.58 7.53
C VAL A 142 3.35 3.68 8.66
N GLN A 143 2.55 3.61 9.72
CA GLN A 143 2.86 2.85 10.92
C GLN A 143 1.78 1.81 11.17
N ILE A 144 2.22 0.61 11.50
CA ILE A 144 1.36 -0.44 12.02
C ILE A 144 1.60 -0.50 13.52
N LEU A 145 0.56 -0.19 14.30
CA LEU A 145 0.60 -0.12 15.76
C LEU A 145 0.30 -1.50 16.37
#